data_AF-A0A1B6IJS7-F1
#
_entry.id   AF-A0A1B6IJS7-F1
#
_cell.length_a   1.000
_cell.length_b   1.000
_cell.length_c   1.000
_cell.angle_alpha   90.00
_cell.angle_beta   90.00
_cell.angle_gamma   90.00
#
_symmetry.space_group_name_H-M   'P 1'
#
loop_
_entity.id
_entity.type
_entity.pdbx_description
1 polymer ?
#
loop_
_entity_poly.entity_id
_entity_poly.type
_entity_poly.pdbx_seq_one_letter_code
_entity_poly.pdbx_strand_id
1 'polypeptide(L)'
;FENKEENKLIYMSIFKEYTNLIENHLEEKLKQKVPEFCMKTFTQSLMDKKNELEGEVFEMLFAFSDFLAFKEMILDYRAMKEGAVVDFSKDLHITPLKNHPSEPKKSI
;
A
#
# COMPACT_ATOMS: atom_id res chain seq x y z
N PHE A 1 13.14 13.69 -1.79
CA PHE A 1 12.69 13.68 -3.19
C PHE A 1 12.21 15.08 -3.57
N GLU A 2 12.33 15.42 -4.85
CA GLU A 2 11.93 16.73 -5.39
C GLU A 2 10.73 16.55 -6.30
N ASN A 3 9.77 17.49 -6.20
CA ASN A 3 8.61 17.52 -7.07
C ASN A 3 8.99 18.19 -8.41
N LYS A 4 9.80 17.48 -9.18
CA LYS A 4 10.25 17.85 -10.53
C LYS A 4 10.24 16.61 -11.40
N GLU A 5 10.12 16.80 -12.71
CA GLU A 5 10.17 15.71 -13.68
C GLU A 5 11.54 15.01 -13.68
N GLU A 6 12.62 15.79 -13.67
CA GLU A 6 13.99 15.27 -13.63
C GLU A 6 14.31 14.58 -12.30
N ASN A 7 14.86 13.36 -12.39
CA ASN A 7 15.21 12.54 -11.23
C ASN A 7 16.71 12.58 -10.95
N LYS A 8 17.08 12.70 -9.67
CA LYS A 8 18.47 12.56 -9.25
C LYS A 8 18.89 11.09 -9.34
N LEU A 9 20.13 10.81 -9.76
CA LEU A 9 20.66 9.44 -9.86
C LEU A 9 20.55 8.67 -8.52
N ILE A 10 20.74 9.36 -7.39
CA ILE A 10 20.62 8.76 -6.05
C ILE A 10 19.22 8.22 -5.75
N TYR A 11 18.17 8.69 -6.43
CA TYR A 11 16.80 8.20 -6.22
C TYR A 11 16.65 6.72 -6.58
N MET A 12 17.38 6.23 -7.58
CA MET A 12 17.38 4.82 -7.94
C MET A 12 18.03 3.95 -6.86
N SER A 13 19.11 4.44 -6.24
CA SER A 13 19.76 3.73 -5.13
C SER A 13 18.82 3.60 -3.93
N ILE A 14 18.16 4.70 -3.56
CA ILE A 14 17.18 4.71 -2.46
C ILE A 14 15.98 3.81 -2.79
N PHE A 15 15.48 3.85 -4.02
CA PHE A 15 14.38 3.00 -4.46
C PHE A 15 14.75 1.52 -4.37
N LYS A 16 15.96 1.15 -4.81
CA LYS A 16 16.44 -0.23 -4.69
C LYS A 16 16.55 -0.70 -3.24
N GLU A 17 17.02 0.16 -2.33
CA GLU A 17 17.04 -0.15 -0.89
C GLU A 17 15.63 -0.36 -0.34
N TYR A 18 14.67 0.48 -0.73
CA TYR A 18 13.26 0.34 -0.39
C TYR A 18 12.66 -0.98 -0.90
N THR A 19 12.86 -1.31 -2.18
CA THR A 19 12.36 -2.55 -2.77
C THR A 19 12.93 -3.77 -2.05
N ASN A 20 14.25 -3.79 -1.81
CA ASN A 20 14.88 -4.89 -1.06
C ASN A 20 14.30 -5.02 0.36
N LEU A 21 14.06 -3.91 1.06
CA LEU A 21 13.50 -3.94 2.41
C LEU A 21 12.09 -4.57 2.43
N ILE A 22 11.21 -4.14 1.52
CA ILE A 22 9.84 -4.65 1.43
C ILE A 22 9.82 -6.10 0.96
N GLU A 23 10.60 -6.44 -0.07
CA GLU A 23 10.70 -7.82 -0.57
C GLU A 23 11.18 -8.78 0.51
N ASN A 24 12.23 -8.43 1.25
CA ASN A 24 12.73 -9.24 2.35
C ASN A 24 11.67 -9.40 3.45
N HIS A 25 10.98 -8.31 3.82
CA HIS A 25 9.94 -8.36 4.84
C HIS A 25 8.77 -9.27 4.41
N LEU A 26 8.31 -9.15 3.17
CA LEU A 26 7.25 -10.00 2.62
C LEU A 26 7.69 -11.47 2.59
N GLU A 27 8.91 -11.74 2.15
CA GLU A 27 9.47 -13.09 2.09
C GLU A 27 9.52 -13.74 3.48
N GLU A 28 10.05 -13.04 4.48
CA GLU A 28 10.11 -13.52 5.86
C GLU A 28 8.72 -13.84 6.41
N LYS A 29 7.73 -12.99 6.16
CA LYS A 29 6.36 -13.20 6.64
C LYS A 29 5.65 -14.34 5.91
N LEU A 30 5.84 -14.47 4.61
CA LEU A 30 5.21 -15.52 3.81
C LEU A 30 5.85 -16.89 4.07
N LYS A 31 7.16 -16.94 4.32
CA LYS A 31 7.87 -18.16 4.73
C LYS A 31 7.32 -18.79 6.02
N GLN A 32 6.75 -17.99 6.91
CA GLN A 32 6.11 -18.50 8.13
C GLN A 32 4.87 -19.37 7.83
N LYS A 33 4.22 -19.16 6.69
CA LYS A 33 3.04 -19.94 6.26
C LYS A 33 3.36 -20.90 5.13
N VAL A 34 4.33 -20.57 4.28
CA VAL A 34 4.75 -21.36 3.12
C VAL A 34 6.28 -21.45 3.16
N PRO A 35 6.86 -22.48 3.81
CA PRO A 35 8.31 -22.55 4.07
C PRO A 35 9.20 -22.45 2.82
N GLU A 36 8.73 -22.96 1.68
CA GLU A 36 9.43 -22.94 0.39
C GLU A 36 9.16 -21.67 -0.42
N PHE A 37 8.52 -20.66 0.17
CA PHE A 37 8.24 -19.40 -0.50
C PHE A 37 9.54 -18.71 -0.92
N CYS A 38 9.58 -18.22 -2.15
CA CYS A 38 10.69 -17.49 -2.75
C CYS A 38 10.14 -16.21 -3.37
N MET A 39 10.57 -15.06 -2.85
CA MET A 39 10.06 -13.76 -3.31
C MET A 39 10.37 -13.56 -4.79
N LYS A 40 11.58 -13.89 -5.25
CA LYS A 40 11.99 -13.76 -6.65
C LYS A 40 11.08 -14.52 -7.62
N THR A 41 10.73 -15.78 -7.29
CA THR A 41 9.83 -16.59 -8.13
C THR A 41 8.41 -16.01 -8.10
N PHE A 42 7.98 -15.50 -6.95
CA PHE A 42 6.69 -14.86 -6.78
C PHE A 42 6.57 -13.56 -7.58
N THR A 43 7.54 -12.63 -7.51
CA THR A 43 7.52 -11.39 -8.31
C THR A 43 7.57 -11.67 -9.81
N GLN A 44 8.34 -12.67 -10.26
CA GLN A 44 8.30 -13.08 -11.67
C GLN A 44 6.90 -13.55 -12.07
N SER A 45 6.29 -14.42 -11.27
CA SER A 45 4.94 -14.94 -11.53
C SER A 45 3.87 -13.83 -11.51
N LEU A 46 4.03 -12.82 -10.65
CA LEU A 46 3.17 -11.64 -10.61
C LEU A 46 3.26 -10.83 -11.90
N MET A 47 4.47 -10.61 -12.42
CA MET A 47 4.69 -9.85 -13.65
C MET A 47 4.16 -10.60 -14.87
N ASP A 48 4.40 -11.91 -14.94
CA ASP A 48 3.93 -12.75 -16.06
C ASP A 48 2.39 -12.75 -16.16
N LYS A 49 1.71 -12.64 -15.02
CA LYS A 49 0.24 -12.64 -14.92
C LYS A 49 -0.35 -11.25 -14.69
N LYS A 50 0.41 -10.17 -14.92
CA LYS A 50 -0.02 -8.80 -14.61
C LYS A 50 -1.38 -8.43 -15.21
N ASN A 51 -1.71 -8.93 -16.39
CA ASN A 51 -2.97 -8.64 -17.09
C ASN A 51 -4.13 -9.57 -16.67
N GLU A 52 -3.85 -10.63 -15.91
CA GLU A 52 -4.84 -11.62 -15.45
C GLU A 52 -5.22 -11.42 -13.98
N LEU A 53 -4.34 -10.75 -13.22
CA LEU A 53 -4.50 -10.50 -11.79
C LEU A 53 -5.20 -9.15 -11.57
N GLU A 54 -6.49 -9.20 -11.25
CA GLU A 54 -7.28 -8.03 -10.89
C GLU A 54 -7.49 -7.93 -9.38
N GLY A 55 -7.55 -6.70 -8.88
CA GLY A 55 -7.92 -6.38 -7.50
C GLY A 55 -6.88 -5.56 -6.75
N GLU A 56 -7.38 -4.84 -5.74
CA GLU A 56 -6.62 -3.87 -4.92
C GLU A 56 -5.33 -4.45 -4.33
N VAL A 57 -5.34 -5.72 -3.94
CA VAL A 57 -4.16 -6.39 -3.37
C VAL A 57 -3.04 -6.50 -4.40
N PHE A 58 -3.35 -6.84 -5.66
CA PHE A 58 -2.34 -6.95 -6.70
C PHE A 58 -1.86 -5.58 -7.16
N GLU A 59 -2.75 -4.59 -7.27
CA GLU A 59 -2.38 -3.19 -7.52
C GLU A 59 -1.40 -2.68 -6.46
N MET A 60 -1.69 -2.93 -5.18
CA MET A 60 -0.80 -2.60 -4.06
C MET A 60 0.56 -3.31 -4.19
N LEU A 61 0.59 -4.59 -4.55
CA LEU A 61 1.85 -5.33 -4.77
C LEU A 61 2.65 -4.77 -5.94
N PHE A 62 2.00 -4.41 -7.04
CA PHE A 62 2.68 -3.80 -8.19
C PHE A 62 3.27 -2.43 -7.86
N ALA A 63 2.58 -1.64 -7.03
CA ALA A 63 3.06 -0.33 -6.59
C ALA A 63 4.39 -0.39 -5.83
N PHE A 64 4.71 -1.50 -5.14
CA PHE A 64 6.01 -1.66 -4.47
C PHE A 64 7.21 -1.72 -5.43
N SER A 65 6.96 -2.14 -6.67
CA SER A 65 7.98 -2.25 -7.73
C SER A 65 7.94 -1.07 -8.71
N ASP A 66 7.02 -0.12 -8.53
CA ASP A 66 6.87 1.05 -9.38
C ASP A 66 7.57 2.26 -8.76
N PHE A 67 8.59 2.78 -9.47
CA PHE A 67 9.33 3.95 -9.02
C PHE A 67 8.47 5.22 -8.95
N LEU A 68 7.51 5.38 -9.87
CA LEU A 68 6.66 6.58 -9.91
C LEU A 68 5.72 6.59 -8.69
N ALA A 69 5.07 5.46 -8.42
CA ALA A 69 4.23 5.30 -7.23
C ALA A 69 5.05 5.52 -5.93
N PHE A 70 6.26 4.98 -5.86
CA PHE A 70 7.16 5.23 -4.75
C PHE A 70 7.53 6.71 -4.60
N LYS A 71 7.85 7.39 -5.70
CA LYS A 71 8.19 8.82 -5.69
C LYS A 71 7.01 9.65 -5.20
N GLU A 72 5.80 9.39 -5.69
CA GLU A 72 4.57 10.06 -5.26
C GLU A 72 4.35 9.87 -3.76
N MET A 73 4.45 8.63 -3.26
CA MET A 73 4.32 8.32 -1.83
C MET A 73 5.32 9.13 -0.97
N ILE A 74 6.58 9.27 -1.39
CA ILE A 74 7.58 10.04 -0.63
C ILE A 74 7.30 11.54 -0.70
N LEU A 75 6.78 12.05 -1.82
CA LEU A 75 6.39 13.45 -1.95
C LEU A 75 5.16 13.76 -1.08
N ASP A 76 4.17 12.88 -1.04
CA ASP A 76 3.00 13.01 -0.17
C ASP A 76 3.40 12.98 1.31
N TYR A 77 4.26 12.04 1.69
CA TYR A 77 4.81 11.98 3.04
C TYR A 77 5.53 13.28 3.42
N ARG A 78 6.31 13.84 2.50
CA ARG A 78 6.98 15.13 2.71
C ARG A 78 5.98 16.27 2.88
N ALA A 79 4.99 16.37 2.01
CA ALA A 79 3.95 17.40 2.08
C ALA A 79 3.19 17.33 3.41
N MET A 80 2.86 16.11 3.87
CA MET A 80 2.25 15.88 5.18
C MET A 80 3.16 16.37 6.32
N LYS A 81 4.46 16.08 6.27
CA LYS A 81 5.43 16.52 7.29
C LYS A 81 5.69 18.03 7.29
N GLU A 82 5.59 18.67 6.13
CA GLU A 82 5.74 20.12 5.99
C GLU A 82 4.43 20.88 6.30
N GLY A 83 3.35 20.18 6.63
CA GLY A 83 2.05 20.80 6.93
C GLY A 83 1.33 21.36 5.71
N ALA A 84 1.72 20.90 4.51
CA ALA A 84 1.11 21.29 3.24
C ALA A 84 -0.15 20.47 2.90
N VAL A 85 -0.53 19.52 3.75
CA VAL A 85 -1.74 18.69 3.62
C VAL A 85 -2.80 19.16 4.61
N VAL A 86 -4.05 19.29 4.15
CA VAL A 86 -5.20 19.65 4.98
C VAL A 86 -5.50 18.51 5.96
N ASP A 87 -5.52 18.82 7.25
CA ASP A 87 -5.88 17.87 8.31
C ASP A 87 -7.40 17.81 8.50
N PHE A 88 -8.03 16.77 7.95
CA PHE A 88 -9.47 16.52 8.11
C PHE A 88 -9.83 15.74 9.39
N SER A 89 -8.86 15.45 10.27
CA SER A 89 -9.13 14.66 11.49
C SER A 89 -10.18 15.29 12.40
N LYS A 90 -10.33 16.61 12.33
CA LYS A 90 -11.32 17.39 13.10
C LYS A 90 -12.69 17.49 12.40
N ASP A 91 -12.75 17.21 11.11
CA ASP A 91 -13.96 17.35 10.28
C ASP A 91 -14.72 16.02 10.15
N LEU A 92 -14.09 14.89 10.49
CA LEU A 92 -14.70 13.57 10.45
C LEU A 92 -15.06 13.08 11.88
N HIS A 93 -16.35 13.11 12.22
CA HIS A 93 -16.84 12.54 13.49
C HIS A 93 -17.46 11.16 13.27
N ILE A 94 -16.79 10.11 13.77
CA ILE A 94 -17.34 8.75 13.77
C ILE A 94 -18.30 8.61 14.96
N THR A 95 -19.56 8.28 14.68
CA THR A 95 -20.58 8.06 15.72
C THR A 95 -21.09 6.63 15.61
N PRO A 96 -21.12 5.83 16.71
CA PRO A 96 -21.63 4.47 16.68
C PRO A 96 -23.08 4.43 16.19
N LEU A 97 -23.40 3.47 15.33
CA LEU A 97 -24.76 3.21 14.91
C LEU A 97 -25.58 2.72 16.12
N LYS A 98 -26.60 3.48 16.52
CA LYS A 98 -27.53 3.02 17.55
C LYS A 98 -28.39 1.90 16.96
N ASN A 99 -28.20 0.67 17.42
CA ASN A 99 -29.09 -0.44 17.11
C ASN A 99 -30.50 -0.08 17.61
N HIS A 100 -31.44 0.11 16.69
CA HIS A 100 -32.84 0.25 17.05
C HIS A 100 -33.30 -1.07 17.68
N PRO A 101 -33.91 -1.08 18.88
CA PRO A 101 -34.52 -2.30 19.39
C PRO A 101 -35.61 -2.71 18.40
N SER A 102 -35.50 -3.92 17.85
CA SER A 102 -36.53 -4.49 16.98
C SER A 102 -37.83 -4.53 17.76
N GLU A 103 -38.87 -3.87 17.25
CA GLU A 103 -40.22 -3.95 17.84
C GLU A 103 -40.63 -5.42 18.00
N PRO A 104 -41.25 -5.78 19.14
CA PRO A 104 -41.72 -7.14 19.33
C PRO A 104 -42.81 -7.43 18.28
N LYS A 105 -42.55 -8.41 17.41
CA LYS A 105 -43.56 -8.93 16.49
C LYS A 105 -44.76 -9.38 17.33
N LYS A 106 -45.91 -8.70 17.18
CA LYS A 106 -47.18 -9.20 17.69
C LYS A 106 -47.51 -10.49 16.93
N SER A 107 -47.39 -11.63 17.60
CA SER A 107 -47.98 -12.88 17.16
C SER A 107 -49.51 -12.77 17.23
N ILE A 108 -50.18 -13.05 16.12
CA ILE A 108 -51.61 -13.34 16.04
C ILE A 108 -51.75 -14.87 16.09
#